data_AF-A0A8J6XPG2-F1
#
_entry.id   AF-A0A8J6XPG2-F1
#
_cell.length_a   1.000
_cell.length_b   1.000
_cell.length_c   1.000
_cell.angle_alpha   90.00
_cell.angle_beta   90.00
_cell.angle_gamma   90.00
#
_symmetry.space_group_name_H-M   'P 1'
#
loop_
_entity.id
_entity.type
_entity.pdbx_description
1 polymer ?
#
loop_
_entity_poly.entity_id
_entity_poly.type
_entity_poly.pdbx_seq_one_letter_code
_entity_poly.pdbx_strand_id
1 'polypeptide(L)'
;MFNATEILIDAFVNQIRDGYHRTYGCLKTDYQDIIAWAGNMALENIANSDALYHNVEHTILVTLVGQEILRGKHIREGGVSSEDWLHCAISLLCHDIGYVKGVCRLDIEEQNLYATGQDENMVLLAPGASDASLTPYHVDRAKLFIDERFGGHKLIDSEVVKSNIELTRFPVPAADDHQDTKSFAGLVRAADLIGQLSDPRYLKKITSLFYEFEETGINKVLGYYSPADLRKNYSKFYWNGVYPYIQDALRYLSLTQQGKQIIANLYSNVFVVEHEKLHEEHLFLEKVRS
;
A
#
# COMPACT_ATOMS: atom_id res chain seq x y z
N MET A 1 -7.79 -7.72 -27.96
CA MET A 1 -8.48 -6.73 -27.10
C MET A 1 -7.39 -5.89 -26.45
N PHE A 2 -7.52 -4.57 -26.37
CA PHE A 2 -6.51 -3.74 -25.70
C PHE A 2 -6.72 -3.83 -24.18
N ASN A 3 -5.73 -4.32 -23.43
CA ASN A 3 -5.80 -4.49 -21.98
C ASN A 3 -4.78 -3.56 -21.31
N ALA A 4 -5.27 -2.47 -20.71
CA ALA A 4 -4.39 -1.50 -20.03
C ALA A 4 -3.75 -2.08 -18.76
N THR A 5 -4.44 -2.98 -18.07
CA THR A 5 -3.94 -3.61 -16.84
C THR A 5 -2.73 -4.49 -17.12
N GLU A 6 -2.80 -5.32 -18.17
CA GLU A 6 -1.67 -6.15 -18.63
C GLU A 6 -0.42 -5.30 -18.93
N ILE A 7 -0.57 -4.19 -19.66
CA ILE A 7 0.54 -3.28 -19.97
C ILE A 7 1.17 -2.69 -18.70
N LEU A 8 0.35 -2.31 -17.71
CA LEU A 8 0.85 -1.77 -16.44
C LEU A 8 1.61 -2.83 -15.64
N ILE A 9 1.07 -4.05 -15.55
CA ILE A 9 1.70 -5.18 -14.86
C ILE A 9 3.05 -5.50 -15.50
N ASP A 10 3.10 -5.66 -16.83
CA ASP A 10 4.34 -5.97 -17.55
C ASP A 10 5.41 -4.90 -17.36
N ALA A 11 5.04 -3.61 -17.49
CA ALA A 11 5.97 -2.51 -17.30
C ALA A 11 6.52 -2.47 -15.88
N PHE A 12 5.65 -2.65 -14.88
CA PHE A 12 6.02 -2.65 -13.47
C PHE A 12 6.91 -3.85 -13.09
N VAL A 13 6.55 -5.06 -13.53
CA VAL A 13 7.33 -6.28 -13.26
C VAL A 13 8.77 -6.14 -13.78
N ASN A 14 8.94 -5.58 -14.98
CA ASN A 14 10.26 -5.28 -15.51
C ASN A 14 11.00 -4.25 -14.63
N GLN A 15 10.31 -3.23 -14.12
CA GLN A 15 10.91 -2.20 -13.28
C GLN A 15 11.39 -2.71 -11.91
N ILE A 16 10.65 -3.61 -11.26
CA ILE A 16 11.07 -4.19 -9.98
C ILE A 16 12.22 -5.20 -10.14
N ARG A 17 12.20 -5.96 -11.25
CA ARG A 17 13.31 -6.87 -11.61
C ARG A 17 14.59 -6.08 -11.85
N ASP A 18 14.50 -5.01 -12.63
CA ASP A 18 15.59 -4.08 -12.87
C ASP A 18 16.12 -3.44 -11.58
N GLY A 19 15.24 -3.13 -10.63
CA GLY A 19 15.60 -2.58 -9.33
C GLY A 19 16.51 -3.53 -8.54
N TYR A 20 16.17 -4.82 -8.52
CA TYR A 20 17.02 -5.85 -7.93
C TYR A 20 18.37 -5.93 -8.65
N HIS A 21 18.36 -6.07 -9.99
CA HIS A 21 19.58 -6.20 -10.78
C HIS A 21 20.52 -5.00 -10.64
N ARG A 22 20.00 -3.77 -10.60
CA ARG A 22 20.79 -2.56 -10.39
C ARG A 22 21.45 -2.50 -9.01
N THR A 23 20.86 -3.13 -8.01
CA THR A 23 21.35 -3.10 -6.62
C THR A 23 22.37 -4.22 -6.37
N TYR A 24 22.09 -5.43 -6.86
CA TYR A 24 22.87 -6.63 -6.53
C TYR A 24 23.64 -7.23 -7.72
N GLY A 25 23.46 -6.71 -8.93
CA GLY A 25 24.11 -7.22 -10.14
C GLY A 25 23.72 -8.67 -10.42
N CYS A 26 24.72 -9.55 -10.46
CA CYS A 26 24.55 -10.98 -10.69
C CYS A 26 24.49 -11.82 -9.40
N LEU A 27 24.37 -11.19 -8.23
CA LEU A 27 24.23 -11.92 -6.98
C LEU A 27 22.81 -12.52 -6.88
N LYS A 28 22.73 -13.84 -6.70
CA LYS A 28 21.47 -14.59 -6.57
C LYS A 28 20.43 -14.18 -7.60
N THR A 29 20.78 -14.38 -8.87
CA THR A 29 19.96 -13.95 -10.01
C THR A 29 18.57 -14.58 -10.03
N ASP A 30 18.37 -15.71 -9.35
CA ASP A 30 17.07 -16.35 -9.15
C ASP A 30 16.08 -15.45 -8.38
N TYR A 31 16.56 -14.57 -7.50
CA TYR A 31 15.66 -13.71 -6.71
C TYR A 31 14.95 -12.66 -7.56
N GLN A 32 15.58 -12.14 -8.61
CA GLN A 32 14.93 -11.18 -9.50
C GLN A 32 13.74 -11.82 -10.25
N ASP A 33 13.86 -13.11 -10.58
CA ASP A 33 12.83 -13.87 -11.28
C ASP A 33 11.71 -14.27 -10.31
N ILE A 34 12.05 -14.60 -9.06
CA ILE A 34 11.06 -14.82 -8.00
C ILE A 34 10.26 -13.54 -7.72
N ILE A 35 10.93 -12.38 -7.63
CA ILE A 35 10.26 -11.07 -7.46
C ILE A 35 9.33 -10.79 -8.65
N ALA A 36 9.79 -11.04 -9.88
CA ALA A 36 8.98 -10.85 -11.07
C ALA A 36 7.76 -11.78 -11.11
N TRP A 37 7.93 -13.04 -10.72
CA TRP A 37 6.84 -14.01 -10.62
C TRP A 37 5.84 -13.61 -9.52
N ALA A 38 6.32 -13.25 -8.33
CA ALA A 38 5.47 -12.78 -7.23
C ALA A 38 4.71 -11.51 -7.64
N GLY A 39 5.35 -10.61 -8.41
CA GLY A 39 4.72 -9.40 -8.93
C GLY A 39 3.57 -9.69 -9.89
N ASN A 40 3.78 -10.56 -10.87
CA ASN A 40 2.69 -11.01 -11.76
C ASN A 40 1.57 -11.67 -10.96
N MET A 41 1.91 -12.60 -10.09
CA MET A 41 0.93 -13.36 -9.31
C MET A 41 0.08 -12.43 -8.44
N ALA A 42 0.70 -11.51 -7.70
CA ALA A 42 -0.03 -10.58 -6.84
C ALA A 42 -0.92 -9.64 -7.65
N LEU A 43 -0.39 -9.02 -8.72
CA LEU A 43 -1.14 -8.05 -9.50
C LEU A 43 -2.24 -8.67 -10.37
N GLU A 44 -2.08 -9.91 -10.84
CA GLU A 44 -3.17 -10.64 -11.51
C GLU A 44 -4.32 -10.95 -10.54
N ASN A 45 -4.03 -11.27 -9.27
CA ASN A 45 -5.09 -11.42 -8.26
C ASN A 45 -5.76 -10.07 -7.97
N ILE A 46 -4.97 -9.03 -7.69
CA ILE A 46 -5.47 -7.69 -7.37
C ILE A 46 -6.24 -7.06 -8.56
N ALA A 47 -5.88 -7.40 -9.80
CA ALA A 47 -6.59 -6.97 -11.01
C ALA A 47 -8.02 -7.51 -11.09
N ASN A 48 -8.35 -8.58 -10.38
CA ASN A 48 -9.72 -9.10 -10.29
C ASN A 48 -10.55 -8.42 -9.18
N SER A 49 -9.93 -7.53 -8.40
CA SER A 49 -10.60 -6.84 -7.32
C SER A 49 -11.59 -5.79 -7.82
N ASP A 50 -12.74 -5.68 -7.16
CA ASP A 50 -13.71 -4.59 -7.34
C ASP A 50 -13.55 -3.46 -6.29
N ALA A 51 -12.47 -3.47 -5.49
CA ALA A 51 -12.09 -2.34 -4.63
C ALA A 51 -11.71 -1.11 -5.48
N LEU A 52 -12.20 0.06 -5.10
CA LEU A 52 -12.11 1.28 -5.90
C LEU A 52 -10.72 1.94 -5.84
N TYR A 53 -10.03 1.83 -4.71
CA TYR A 53 -8.77 2.51 -4.41
C TYR A 53 -7.62 1.53 -4.19
N HIS A 54 -7.80 0.51 -3.33
CA HIS A 54 -6.77 -0.49 -3.05
C HIS A 54 -6.67 -1.51 -4.20
N ASN A 55 -6.06 -1.08 -5.30
CA ASN A 55 -6.02 -1.78 -6.58
C ASN A 55 -4.59 -1.93 -7.14
N VAL A 56 -4.49 -2.39 -8.40
CA VAL A 56 -3.20 -2.61 -9.11
C VAL A 56 -2.31 -1.38 -9.08
N GLU A 57 -2.87 -0.19 -9.33
CA GLU A 57 -2.08 1.04 -9.39
C GLU A 57 -1.54 1.43 -8.02
N HIS A 58 -2.35 1.30 -6.97
CA HIS A 58 -1.91 1.55 -5.60
C HIS A 58 -0.75 0.61 -5.23
N THR A 59 -0.90 -0.70 -5.48
CA THR A 59 0.11 -1.71 -5.18
C THR A 59 1.43 -1.46 -5.92
N ILE A 60 1.35 -1.06 -7.19
CA ILE A 60 2.52 -0.66 -7.98
C ILE A 60 3.25 0.52 -7.32
N LEU A 61 2.52 1.58 -6.97
CA LEU A 61 3.11 2.80 -6.39
C LEU A 61 3.78 2.50 -5.04
N VAL A 62 3.10 1.77 -4.16
CA VAL A 62 3.64 1.33 -2.86
C VAL A 62 4.92 0.53 -3.05
N THR A 63 4.92 -0.44 -3.97
CA THR A 63 6.09 -1.30 -4.19
C THR A 63 7.28 -0.52 -4.75
N LEU A 64 7.06 0.40 -5.70
CA LEU A 64 8.13 1.22 -6.26
C LEU A 64 8.71 2.20 -5.24
N VAL A 65 7.88 2.76 -4.35
CA VAL A 65 8.35 3.58 -3.23
C VAL A 65 9.18 2.75 -2.27
N GLY A 66 8.70 1.57 -1.89
CA GLY A 66 9.43 0.66 -0.99
C GLY A 66 10.79 0.24 -1.57
N GLN A 67 10.84 -0.04 -2.88
CA GLN A 67 12.09 -0.32 -3.57
C GLN A 67 13.11 0.82 -3.44
N GLU A 68 12.69 2.08 -3.63
CA GLU A 68 13.57 3.23 -3.51
C GLU A 68 13.95 3.53 -2.05
N ILE A 69 13.08 3.23 -1.09
CA ILE A 69 13.40 3.26 0.34
C ILE A 69 14.52 2.26 0.66
N LEU A 70 14.38 0.99 0.24
CA LEU A 70 15.40 -0.05 0.47
C LEU A 70 16.74 0.31 -0.16
N ARG A 71 16.71 0.84 -1.39
CA ARG A 71 17.90 1.33 -2.08
C ARG A 71 18.56 2.47 -1.32
N GLY A 72 17.79 3.44 -0.84
CA GLY A 72 18.28 4.53 -0.01
C GLY A 72 18.89 4.04 1.31
N LYS A 73 18.25 3.07 1.98
CA LYS A 73 18.78 2.43 3.18
C LYS A 73 20.11 1.75 2.90
N HIS A 74 20.20 0.96 1.84
CA HIS A 74 21.43 0.29 1.45
C HIS A 74 22.56 1.30 1.13
N ILE A 75 22.26 2.41 0.47
CA ILE A 75 23.24 3.49 0.21
C ILE A 75 23.73 4.14 1.51
N ARG A 76 22.81 4.39 2.46
CA ARG A 76 23.11 5.11 3.70
C ARG A 76 23.86 4.25 4.71
N GLU A 77 23.40 3.02 4.90
CA GLU A 77 23.77 2.15 6.02
C GLU A 77 24.49 0.88 5.58
N GLY A 78 24.38 0.51 4.30
CA GLY A 78 24.73 -0.82 3.82
C GLY A 78 23.77 -1.88 4.37
N GLY A 79 24.18 -3.14 4.28
CA GLY A 79 23.57 -4.23 5.07
C GLY A 79 22.20 -4.73 4.64
N VAL A 80 21.51 -4.10 3.69
CA VAL A 80 20.29 -4.69 3.08
C VAL A 80 20.71 -5.86 2.19
N SER A 81 20.50 -7.09 2.67
CA SER A 81 20.83 -8.31 1.94
C SER A 81 19.87 -8.56 0.77
N SER A 82 20.26 -9.45 -0.15
CA SER A 82 19.38 -9.91 -1.22
C SER A 82 18.09 -10.57 -0.69
N GLU A 83 18.18 -11.24 0.46
CA GLU A 83 17.06 -11.86 1.15
C GLU A 83 16.13 -10.80 1.72
N ASP A 84 16.66 -9.79 2.42
CA ASP A 84 15.84 -8.69 2.94
C ASP A 84 15.06 -8.02 1.81
N TRP A 85 15.73 -7.75 0.68
CA TRP A 85 15.09 -7.18 -0.49
C TRP A 85 13.98 -8.07 -1.06
N LEU A 86 14.24 -9.38 -1.21
CA LEU A 86 13.26 -10.35 -1.70
C LEU A 86 12.01 -10.36 -0.81
N HIS A 87 12.18 -10.50 0.51
CA HIS A 87 11.05 -10.56 1.43
C HIS A 87 10.29 -9.24 1.48
N CYS A 88 10.97 -8.09 1.53
CA CYS A 88 10.30 -6.79 1.46
C CYS A 88 9.53 -6.59 0.15
N ALA A 89 10.10 -6.99 -1.00
CA ALA A 89 9.41 -6.89 -2.28
C ALA A 89 8.10 -7.71 -2.27
N ILE A 90 8.15 -8.95 -1.78
CA ILE A 90 6.95 -9.79 -1.66
C ILE A 90 5.94 -9.17 -0.66
N SER A 91 6.41 -8.64 0.48
CA SER A 91 5.53 -7.96 1.44
C SER A 91 4.81 -6.77 0.82
N LEU A 92 5.51 -5.93 0.04
CA LEU A 92 4.92 -4.78 -0.64
C LEU A 92 3.92 -5.19 -1.72
N LEU A 93 4.24 -6.23 -2.49
CA LEU A 93 3.35 -6.75 -3.53
C LEU A 93 2.06 -7.34 -2.95
N CYS A 94 2.13 -7.92 -1.76
CA CYS A 94 1.02 -8.65 -1.14
C CYS A 94 0.35 -7.92 0.03
N HIS A 95 0.74 -6.70 0.39
CA HIS A 95 0.20 -6.02 1.60
C HIS A 95 -1.34 -5.90 1.57
N ASP A 96 -1.89 -5.60 0.40
CA ASP A 96 -3.33 -5.43 0.17
C ASP A 96 -4.00 -6.63 -0.51
N ILE A 97 -3.28 -7.73 -0.76
CA ILE A 97 -3.87 -8.87 -1.48
C ILE A 97 -5.07 -9.48 -0.74
N GLY A 98 -5.14 -9.27 0.58
CA GLY A 98 -6.26 -9.72 1.40
C GLY A 98 -7.58 -8.99 1.15
N TYR A 99 -7.62 -7.91 0.36
CA TYR A 99 -8.87 -7.33 -0.12
C TYR A 99 -9.61 -8.24 -1.09
N VAL A 100 -8.87 -9.03 -1.88
CA VAL A 100 -9.43 -9.78 -3.01
C VAL A 100 -10.33 -10.92 -2.51
N LYS A 101 -11.63 -10.89 -2.86
CA LYS A 101 -12.56 -12.03 -2.70
C LYS A 101 -12.05 -13.25 -3.51
N GLY A 102 -12.10 -14.45 -2.92
CA GLY A 102 -11.67 -15.70 -3.58
C GLY A 102 -10.17 -16.00 -3.49
N VAL A 103 -9.38 -15.12 -2.86
CA VAL A 103 -7.92 -15.24 -2.82
C VAL A 103 -7.43 -16.28 -1.80
N CYS A 104 -8.17 -16.45 -0.69
CA CYS A 104 -7.89 -17.43 0.36
C CYS A 104 -8.64 -18.73 0.09
N ARG A 105 -8.05 -19.89 0.41
CA ARG A 105 -8.63 -21.22 0.11
C ARG A 105 -9.98 -21.49 0.76
N LEU A 106 -10.25 -20.86 1.90
CA LEU A 106 -11.50 -21.02 2.63
C LEU A 106 -12.63 -20.14 2.08
N ASP A 107 -12.36 -19.18 1.18
CA ASP A 107 -13.40 -18.35 0.59
C ASP A 107 -14.41 -19.21 -0.20
N ILE A 108 -15.71 -18.94 0.00
CA ILE A 108 -16.83 -19.59 -0.67
C ILE A 108 -17.66 -18.49 -1.34
N GLU A 109 -17.29 -18.14 -2.56
CA GLU A 109 -17.85 -17.01 -3.30
C GLU A 109 -19.36 -17.17 -3.55
N GLU A 110 -19.85 -18.38 -3.84
CA GLU A 110 -21.28 -18.62 -4.10
C GLU A 110 -22.17 -18.34 -2.87
N GLN A 111 -21.56 -18.31 -1.67
CA GLN A 111 -22.24 -18.04 -0.40
C GLN A 111 -21.93 -16.65 0.15
N ASN A 112 -21.12 -15.84 -0.55
CA ASN A 112 -20.56 -14.58 -0.04
C ASN A 112 -19.87 -14.73 1.33
N LEU A 113 -19.23 -15.89 1.56
CA LEU A 113 -18.60 -16.23 2.84
C LEU A 113 -17.08 -16.27 2.66
N TYR A 114 -16.36 -15.43 3.39
CA TYR A 114 -14.95 -15.17 3.15
C TYR A 114 -14.12 -15.36 4.42
N ALA A 115 -12.89 -15.86 4.30
CA ALA A 115 -11.99 -16.05 5.42
C ALA A 115 -11.64 -14.70 6.07
N THR A 116 -11.60 -14.65 7.38
CA THR A 116 -11.10 -13.46 8.09
C THR A 116 -9.57 -13.43 8.15
N GLY A 117 -8.90 -14.54 7.81
CA GLY A 117 -7.47 -14.73 8.01
C GLY A 117 -7.06 -15.03 9.47
N GLN A 118 -8.03 -15.05 10.38
CA GLN A 118 -7.83 -15.37 11.80
C GLN A 118 -8.43 -16.74 12.09
N ASP A 119 -7.57 -17.74 12.29
CA ASP A 119 -7.97 -19.14 12.44
C ASP A 119 -8.86 -19.61 11.26
N GLU A 120 -9.93 -20.37 11.55
CA GLU A 120 -10.94 -20.80 10.57
C GLU A 120 -12.18 -19.88 10.57
N ASN A 121 -12.06 -18.66 11.12
CA ASN A 121 -13.20 -17.74 11.20
C ASN A 121 -13.53 -17.17 9.81
N MET A 122 -14.82 -17.09 9.52
CA MET A 122 -15.37 -16.59 8.26
C MET A 122 -16.28 -15.38 8.51
N VAL A 123 -16.36 -14.48 7.53
CA VAL A 123 -17.27 -13.33 7.50
C VAL A 123 -18.22 -13.44 6.31
N LEU A 124 -19.51 -13.25 6.56
CA LEU A 124 -20.53 -13.18 5.52
C LEU A 124 -20.65 -11.73 5.04
N LEU A 125 -20.45 -11.50 3.74
CA LEU A 125 -20.66 -10.19 3.13
C LEU A 125 -22.07 -10.07 2.56
N ALA A 126 -22.60 -8.85 2.56
CA ALA A 126 -23.91 -8.58 1.96
C ALA A 126 -23.84 -8.73 0.43
N PRO A 127 -24.91 -9.20 -0.23
CA PRO A 127 -24.97 -9.21 -1.69
C PRO A 127 -24.71 -7.82 -2.26
N GLY A 128 -23.76 -7.73 -3.20
CA GLY A 128 -23.35 -6.46 -3.82
C GLY A 128 -22.24 -5.70 -3.08
N ALA A 129 -21.73 -6.22 -1.97
CA ALA A 129 -20.52 -5.70 -1.32
C ALA A 129 -19.30 -5.86 -2.22
N SER A 130 -18.46 -4.82 -2.27
CA SER A 130 -17.16 -4.89 -2.93
C SER A 130 -16.11 -5.56 -2.02
N ASP A 131 -14.93 -5.79 -2.58
CA ASP A 131 -13.72 -6.21 -1.87
C ASP A 131 -13.35 -5.24 -0.74
N ALA A 132 -13.73 -3.96 -0.83
CA ALA A 132 -13.49 -2.98 0.22
C ALA A 132 -14.15 -3.37 1.56
N SER A 133 -15.23 -4.16 1.55
CA SER A 133 -15.84 -4.71 2.76
C SER A 133 -14.89 -5.61 3.57
N LEU A 134 -13.78 -6.08 2.98
CA LEU A 134 -12.76 -6.88 3.65
C LEU A 134 -11.65 -6.03 4.29
N THR A 135 -11.70 -4.69 4.24
CA THR A 135 -10.75 -3.81 4.95
C THR A 135 -10.47 -4.24 6.41
N PRO A 136 -11.45 -4.65 7.24
CA PRO A 136 -11.15 -5.04 8.63
C PRO A 136 -10.26 -6.29 8.74
N TYR A 137 -10.18 -7.10 7.68
CA TYR A 137 -9.53 -8.40 7.66
C TYR A 137 -8.34 -8.47 6.68
N HIS A 138 -8.12 -7.45 5.84
CA HIS A 138 -7.18 -7.53 4.71
C HIS A 138 -5.76 -7.92 5.14
N VAL A 139 -5.21 -7.39 6.24
CA VAL A 139 -3.86 -7.77 6.71
C VAL A 139 -3.82 -9.24 7.16
N ASP A 140 -4.83 -9.71 7.89
CA ASP A 140 -4.88 -11.11 8.33
C ASP A 140 -5.09 -12.06 7.14
N ARG A 141 -5.96 -11.69 6.20
CA ARG A 141 -6.15 -12.41 4.92
C ARG A 141 -4.87 -12.43 4.08
N ALA A 142 -4.15 -11.32 4.00
CA ALA A 142 -2.87 -11.25 3.29
C ALA A 142 -1.84 -12.22 3.91
N LYS A 143 -1.75 -12.26 5.24
CA LYS A 143 -0.87 -13.20 5.95
C LYS A 143 -1.28 -14.67 5.71
N LEU A 144 -2.58 -14.97 5.76
CA LEU A 144 -3.09 -16.31 5.41
C LEU A 144 -2.72 -16.68 3.97
N PHE A 145 -2.88 -15.75 3.03
CA PHE A 145 -2.47 -15.94 1.64
C PHE A 145 -0.97 -16.24 1.51
N ILE A 146 -0.11 -15.53 2.26
CA ILE A 146 1.32 -15.80 2.28
C ILE A 146 1.61 -17.22 2.73
N ASP A 147 0.95 -17.71 3.79
CA ASP A 147 1.12 -19.09 4.25
C ASP A 147 0.63 -20.11 3.21
N GLU A 148 -0.50 -19.86 2.57
CA GLU A 148 -1.06 -20.76 1.55
C GLU A 148 -0.20 -20.86 0.29
N ARG A 149 0.46 -19.76 -0.11
CA ARG A 149 1.20 -19.67 -1.38
C ARG A 149 2.70 -19.90 -1.23
N PHE A 150 3.29 -19.40 -0.15
CA PHE A 150 4.73 -19.44 0.09
C PHE A 150 5.12 -20.29 1.31
N GLY A 151 4.16 -20.84 2.06
CA GLY A 151 4.45 -21.73 3.19
C GLY A 151 5.35 -22.91 2.79
N GLY A 152 6.45 -23.08 3.51
CA GLY A 152 7.44 -24.14 3.25
C GLY A 152 8.33 -23.91 2.02
N HIS A 153 8.29 -22.72 1.41
CA HIS A 153 9.18 -22.39 0.30
C HIS A 153 10.64 -22.29 0.77
N LYS A 154 11.60 -22.81 -0.03
CA LYS A 154 13.01 -22.92 0.39
C LYS A 154 13.76 -21.59 0.45
N LEU A 155 13.32 -20.61 -0.35
CA LEU A 155 14.01 -19.32 -0.51
C LEU A 155 13.20 -18.14 0.05
N ILE A 156 11.94 -18.37 0.43
CA ILE A 156 11.03 -17.34 0.92
C ILE A 156 10.63 -17.75 2.32
N ASP A 157 11.03 -16.95 3.29
CA ASP A 157 10.59 -17.04 4.68
C ASP A 157 9.24 -16.33 4.83
N SER A 158 8.18 -17.13 4.97
CA SER A 158 6.82 -16.62 5.12
C SER A 158 6.62 -15.81 6.40
N GLU A 159 7.35 -16.12 7.49
CA GLU A 159 7.20 -15.40 8.75
C GLU A 159 7.74 -13.98 8.65
N VAL A 160 8.88 -13.80 7.96
CA VAL A 160 9.43 -12.47 7.67
C VAL A 160 8.45 -11.65 6.83
N VAL A 161 7.88 -12.25 5.78
CA VAL A 161 6.93 -11.55 4.89
C VAL A 161 5.67 -11.14 5.67
N LYS A 162 5.13 -12.05 6.50
CA LYS A 162 3.95 -11.76 7.35
C LYS A 162 4.24 -10.68 8.39
N SER A 163 5.41 -10.72 9.03
CA SER A 163 5.82 -9.69 10.00
C SER A 163 5.94 -8.32 9.36
N ASN A 164 6.42 -8.25 8.11
CA ASN A 164 6.46 -7.01 7.36
C ASN A 164 5.06 -6.47 7.02
N ILE A 165 4.15 -7.35 6.58
CA ILE A 165 2.75 -6.99 6.24
C ILE A 165 1.98 -6.54 7.48
N GLU A 166 2.25 -7.11 8.67
CA GLU A 166 1.54 -6.77 9.91
C GLU A 166 1.51 -5.26 10.20
N LEU A 167 2.59 -4.53 9.91
CA LEU A 167 2.65 -3.09 10.19
C LEU A 167 1.88 -2.23 9.18
N THR A 168 1.30 -2.79 8.11
CA THR A 168 0.43 -2.03 7.19
C THR A 168 -1.00 -1.88 7.72
N ARG A 169 -1.32 -2.43 8.91
CA ARG A 169 -2.61 -2.16 9.56
C ARG A 169 -2.83 -0.68 9.76
N PHE A 170 -3.96 -0.19 9.26
CA PHE A 170 -4.39 1.19 9.44
C PHE A 170 -5.81 1.27 10.04
N PRO A 171 -6.06 2.13 11.05
CA PRO A 171 -5.10 3.02 11.72
C PRO A 171 -4.01 2.25 12.50
N VAL A 172 -2.82 2.84 12.58
CA VAL A 172 -1.67 2.21 13.25
C VAL A 172 -2.02 1.90 14.71
N PRO A 173 -1.96 0.63 15.14
CA PRO A 173 -2.21 0.26 16.53
C PRO A 173 -1.28 1.00 17.50
N ALA A 174 -1.79 1.30 18.70
CA ALA A 174 -1.03 2.04 19.72
C ALA A 174 0.08 1.22 20.41
N ALA A 175 0.26 -0.05 20.04
CA ALA A 175 1.29 -0.92 20.62
C ALA A 175 2.71 -0.46 20.26
N ASP A 176 3.68 -0.70 21.15
CA ASP A 176 5.05 -0.16 21.04
C ASP A 176 5.82 -0.70 19.83
N ASP A 177 5.63 -1.97 19.47
CA ASP A 177 6.22 -2.59 18.27
C ASP A 177 5.74 -1.95 16.97
N HIS A 178 4.52 -1.39 16.98
CA HIS A 178 3.98 -0.63 15.87
C HIS A 178 4.53 0.80 15.79
N GLN A 179 5.38 1.26 16.71
CA GLN A 179 6.04 2.57 16.57
C GLN A 179 7.38 2.51 15.81
N ASP A 180 7.86 1.32 15.45
CA ASP A 180 9.14 1.20 14.75
C ASP A 180 9.11 1.76 13.31
N THR A 181 10.14 2.54 12.95
CA THR A 181 10.28 3.21 11.65
C THR A 181 11.51 2.76 10.88
N LYS A 182 12.33 1.85 11.43
CA LYS A 182 13.64 1.49 10.87
C LYS A 182 13.76 0.05 10.42
N SER A 183 12.99 -0.87 11.01
CA SER A 183 12.93 -2.25 10.54
C SER A 183 12.31 -2.32 9.15
N PHE A 184 12.48 -3.45 8.49
CA PHE A 184 11.86 -3.72 7.20
C PHE A 184 10.34 -3.62 7.26
N ALA A 185 9.70 -4.08 8.34
CA ALA A 185 8.27 -3.92 8.55
C ALA A 185 7.87 -2.43 8.63
N GLY A 186 8.62 -1.65 9.40
CA GLY A 186 8.40 -0.20 9.52
C GLY A 186 8.56 0.52 8.18
N LEU A 187 9.50 0.08 7.35
CA LEU A 187 9.71 0.62 6.00
C LEU A 187 8.68 0.16 4.99
N VAL A 188 8.12 -1.05 5.11
CA VAL A 188 6.98 -1.51 4.31
C VAL A 188 5.75 -0.66 4.60
N ARG A 189 5.42 -0.41 5.87
CA ARG A 189 4.39 0.56 6.24
C ARG A 189 4.66 1.95 5.67
N ALA A 190 5.90 2.43 5.81
CA ALA A 190 6.24 3.76 5.30
C ALA A 190 6.08 3.84 3.78
N ALA A 191 6.38 2.77 3.06
CA ALA A 191 6.19 2.67 1.62
C ALA A 191 4.71 2.69 1.24
N ASP A 192 3.85 2.00 1.98
CA ASP A 192 2.40 2.04 1.81
C ASP A 192 1.86 3.48 1.95
N LEU A 193 2.14 4.11 3.09
CA LEU A 193 1.71 5.49 3.36
C LEU A 193 2.26 6.49 2.34
N ILE A 194 3.57 6.45 2.03
CA ILE A 194 4.16 7.36 1.04
C ILE A 194 3.64 7.03 -0.38
N GLY A 195 3.49 5.76 -0.74
CA GLY A 195 3.00 5.32 -2.05
C GLY A 195 1.61 5.86 -2.34
N GLN A 196 0.72 5.79 -1.37
CA GLN A 196 -0.58 6.44 -1.40
C GLN A 196 -0.45 7.97 -1.57
N LEU A 197 0.28 8.64 -0.69
CA LEU A 197 0.24 10.09 -0.57
C LEU A 197 1.07 10.83 -1.64
N SER A 198 2.04 10.14 -2.25
CA SER A 198 2.90 10.66 -3.33
C SER A 198 2.36 10.40 -4.73
N ASP A 199 1.22 9.71 -4.86
CA ASP A 199 0.55 9.53 -6.14
C ASP A 199 0.22 10.90 -6.78
N PRO A 200 0.71 11.20 -7.99
CA PRO A 200 0.38 12.45 -8.70
C PRO A 200 -1.12 12.67 -8.92
N ARG A 201 -1.91 11.58 -8.88
CA ARG A 201 -3.37 11.60 -9.02
C ARG A 201 -4.10 11.38 -7.70
N TYR A 202 -3.40 11.31 -6.56
CA TYR A 202 -3.99 11.02 -5.24
C TYR A 202 -5.24 11.87 -4.98
N LEU A 203 -5.11 13.17 -5.19
CA LEU A 203 -6.17 14.17 -4.98
C LEU A 203 -7.42 13.94 -5.84
N LYS A 204 -7.31 13.27 -6.99
CA LYS A 204 -8.45 12.86 -7.83
C LYS A 204 -9.06 11.52 -7.39
N LYS A 205 -8.24 10.66 -6.75
CA LYS A 205 -8.65 9.34 -6.26
C LYS A 205 -9.28 9.35 -4.86
N ILE A 206 -9.26 10.49 -4.17
CA ILE A 206 -9.93 10.67 -2.87
C ILE A 206 -11.39 10.22 -2.90
N THR A 207 -12.10 10.42 -4.01
CA THR A 207 -13.49 9.95 -4.17
C THR A 207 -13.59 8.44 -4.08
N SER A 208 -12.68 7.70 -4.74
CA SER A 208 -12.63 6.24 -4.65
C SER A 208 -12.38 5.79 -3.21
N LEU A 209 -11.40 6.37 -2.54
CA LEU A 209 -11.07 6.05 -1.15
C LEU A 209 -12.23 6.35 -0.19
N PHE A 210 -12.96 7.46 -0.41
CA PHE A 210 -14.12 7.80 0.40
C PHE A 210 -15.22 6.73 0.33
N TYR A 211 -15.49 6.18 -0.86
CA TYR A 211 -16.53 5.16 -1.01
C TYR A 211 -16.17 3.83 -0.36
N GLU A 212 -14.88 3.48 -0.31
CA GLU A 212 -14.43 2.34 0.50
C GLU A 212 -14.61 2.60 2.02
N PHE A 213 -14.34 3.83 2.46
CA PHE A 213 -14.62 4.24 3.85
C PHE A 213 -16.12 4.25 4.16
N GLU A 214 -16.97 4.55 3.17
CA GLU A 214 -18.41 4.51 3.30
C GLU A 214 -18.93 3.09 3.45
N GLU A 215 -18.44 2.16 2.63
CA GLU A 215 -18.82 0.76 2.66
C GLU A 215 -18.48 0.10 4.01
N THR A 216 -17.32 0.43 4.57
CA THR A 216 -16.85 -0.07 5.87
C THR A 216 -17.38 0.73 7.07
N GLY A 217 -18.05 1.87 6.83
CA GLY A 217 -18.54 2.79 7.85
C GLY A 217 -17.46 3.62 8.56
N ILE A 218 -16.19 3.53 8.14
CA ILE A 218 -15.07 4.33 8.65
C ILE A 218 -15.31 5.82 8.42
N ASN A 219 -15.97 6.21 7.32
CA ASN A 219 -16.32 7.61 7.07
C ASN A 219 -17.14 8.22 8.23
N LYS A 220 -18.10 7.47 8.78
CA LYS A 220 -18.92 7.90 9.92
C LYS A 220 -18.10 8.03 11.20
N VAL A 221 -17.17 7.10 11.45
CA VAL A 221 -16.26 7.14 12.60
C VAL A 221 -15.36 8.38 12.54
N LEU A 222 -14.90 8.74 11.34
CA LEU A 222 -14.04 9.90 11.11
C LEU A 222 -14.82 11.22 10.97
N GLY A 223 -16.15 11.17 10.89
CA GLY A 223 -17.00 12.35 10.69
C GLY A 223 -16.92 12.93 9.27
N TYR A 224 -16.67 12.10 8.26
CA TYR A 224 -16.61 12.48 6.85
C TYR A 224 -17.95 12.17 6.17
N TYR A 225 -18.62 13.19 5.64
CA TYR A 225 -19.93 13.08 5.00
C TYR A 225 -19.82 13.09 3.47
N SER A 226 -18.68 13.51 2.94
CA SER A 226 -18.42 13.60 1.50
C SER A 226 -16.93 13.39 1.19
N PRO A 227 -16.58 13.09 -0.08
CA PRO A 227 -15.19 13.08 -0.53
C PRO A 227 -14.43 14.39 -0.23
N ALA A 228 -15.14 15.52 -0.22
CA ALA A 228 -14.56 16.81 0.11
C ALA A 228 -14.09 16.90 1.58
N ASP A 229 -14.77 16.21 2.51
CA ASP A 229 -14.36 16.18 3.92
C ASP A 229 -13.07 15.39 4.11
N LEU A 230 -12.93 14.27 3.40
CA LEU A 230 -11.70 13.48 3.38
C LEU A 230 -10.54 14.31 2.82
N ARG A 231 -10.76 15.02 1.70
CA ARG A 231 -9.78 15.96 1.13
C ARG A 231 -9.40 17.06 2.13
N LYS A 232 -10.37 17.73 2.75
CA LYS A 232 -10.12 18.81 3.72
C LYS A 232 -9.31 18.34 4.93
N ASN A 233 -9.40 17.06 5.31
CA ASN A 233 -8.65 16.51 6.43
C ASN A 233 -7.29 15.93 6.04
N TYR A 234 -6.95 15.88 4.74
CA TYR A 234 -5.72 15.28 4.23
C TYR A 234 -4.44 15.83 4.89
N SER A 235 -4.27 17.16 5.02
CA SER A 235 -3.05 17.71 5.62
C SER A 235 -2.93 17.37 7.12
N LYS A 236 -4.05 17.38 7.84
CA LYS A 236 -4.10 16.95 9.25
C LYS A 236 -3.77 15.46 9.38
N PHE A 237 -4.30 14.63 8.48
CA PHE A 237 -3.98 13.21 8.39
C PHE A 237 -2.49 12.99 8.12
N TYR A 238 -1.91 13.73 7.18
CA TYR A 238 -0.48 13.68 6.90
C TYR A 238 0.36 13.98 8.15
N TRP A 239 0.16 15.12 8.79
CA TRP A 239 1.02 15.54 9.91
C TRP A 239 0.85 14.69 11.16
N ASN A 240 -0.38 14.26 11.47
CA ASN A 240 -0.67 13.57 12.74
C ASN A 240 -0.71 12.04 12.60
N GLY A 241 -1.13 11.53 11.44
CA GLY A 241 -1.34 10.10 11.21
C GLY A 241 -0.24 9.43 10.39
N VAL A 242 0.54 10.19 9.62
CA VAL A 242 1.54 9.63 8.70
C VAL A 242 2.96 10.05 9.03
N TYR A 243 3.21 11.36 9.16
CA TYR A 243 4.54 11.93 9.34
C TYR A 243 5.37 11.25 10.45
N PRO A 244 4.79 10.88 11.62
CA PRO A 244 5.52 10.15 12.66
C PRO A 244 6.15 8.83 12.19
N TYR A 245 5.54 8.16 11.21
CA TYR A 245 5.93 6.82 10.75
C TYR A 245 6.86 6.80 9.54
N ILE A 246 7.09 7.95 8.90
CA ILE A 246 7.79 8.00 7.59
C ILE A 246 9.13 8.74 7.62
N GLN A 247 9.55 9.28 8.77
CA GLN A 247 10.74 10.15 8.84
C GLN A 247 12.03 9.47 8.37
N ASP A 248 12.25 8.21 8.78
CA ASP A 248 13.39 7.41 8.33
C ASP A 248 13.31 7.13 6.82
N ALA A 249 12.14 6.74 6.33
CA ALA A 249 11.91 6.52 4.90
C ALA A 249 12.19 7.78 4.06
N LEU A 250 11.78 8.97 4.51
CA LEU A 250 12.09 10.23 3.85
C LEU A 250 13.60 10.50 3.79
N ARG A 251 14.35 10.16 4.86
CA ARG A 251 15.82 10.25 4.85
C ARG A 251 16.43 9.33 3.80
N TYR A 252 15.93 8.10 3.65
CA TYR A 252 16.41 7.17 2.63
C TYR A 252 16.06 7.62 1.22
N LEU A 253 14.81 8.02 0.97
CA LEU A 253 14.34 8.51 -0.33
C LEU A 253 15.13 9.74 -0.81
N SER A 254 15.61 10.58 0.11
CA SER A 254 16.42 11.77 -0.23
C SER A 254 17.76 11.46 -0.91
N LEU A 255 18.18 10.18 -0.95
CA LEU A 255 19.48 9.76 -1.47
C LEU A 255 19.45 9.40 -2.96
N THR A 256 18.29 9.07 -3.52
CA THR A 256 18.16 8.72 -4.94
C THR A 256 17.42 9.81 -5.72
N GLN A 257 17.63 9.89 -7.03
CA GLN A 257 16.92 10.87 -7.87
C GLN A 257 15.43 10.55 -7.94
N GLN A 258 15.10 9.25 -8.07
CA GLN A 258 13.72 8.77 -8.02
C GLN A 258 13.06 9.07 -6.66
N GLY A 259 13.76 8.82 -5.55
CA GLY A 259 13.25 9.09 -4.21
C GLY A 259 13.01 10.58 -3.94
N LYS A 260 13.86 11.48 -4.44
CA LYS A 260 13.60 12.93 -4.40
C LYS A 260 12.34 13.32 -5.17
N GLN A 261 12.05 12.68 -6.31
CA GLN A 261 10.81 12.93 -7.06
C GLN A 261 9.57 12.45 -6.28
N ILE A 262 9.66 11.29 -5.63
CA ILE A 262 8.59 10.77 -4.73
C ILE A 262 8.31 11.79 -3.61
N ILE A 263 9.35 12.27 -2.94
CA ILE A 263 9.22 13.30 -1.88
C ILE A 263 8.60 14.58 -2.44
N ALA A 264 9.01 15.04 -3.62
CA ALA A 264 8.46 16.24 -4.25
C ALA A 264 6.96 16.10 -4.52
N ASN A 265 6.52 14.94 -5.02
CA ASN A 265 5.10 14.67 -5.27
C ASN A 265 4.30 14.61 -3.95
N LEU A 266 4.83 13.93 -2.93
CA LEU A 266 4.24 13.87 -1.59
C LEU A 266 3.99 15.27 -1.04
N TYR A 267 5.03 16.11 -1.00
CA TYR A 267 4.91 17.47 -0.49
C TYR A 267 4.03 18.36 -1.38
N SER A 268 4.03 18.16 -2.70
CA SER A 268 3.13 18.87 -3.60
C SER A 268 1.66 18.60 -3.26
N ASN A 269 1.29 17.35 -3.01
CA ASN A 269 -0.08 17.00 -2.64
C ASN A 269 -0.50 17.62 -1.29
N VAL A 270 0.39 17.59 -0.29
CA VAL A 270 0.17 18.23 1.02
C VAL A 270 0.00 19.73 0.87
N PHE A 271 0.92 20.36 0.13
CA PHE A 271 0.93 21.80 -0.09
C PHE A 271 -0.35 22.29 -0.79
N VAL A 272 -0.80 21.60 -1.84
CA VAL A 272 -2.02 21.96 -2.58
C VAL A 272 -3.22 22.02 -1.63
N VAL A 273 -3.43 20.98 -0.81
CA VAL A 273 -4.59 20.93 0.10
C VAL A 273 -4.50 21.96 1.22
N GLU A 274 -3.31 22.23 1.76
CA GLU A 274 -3.12 23.26 2.79
C GLU A 274 -3.48 24.66 2.29
N HIS A 275 -3.22 24.94 1.01
CA HIS A 275 -3.42 26.27 0.42
C HIS A 275 -4.78 26.42 -0.28
N GLU A 276 -5.48 25.34 -0.63
CA GLU A 276 -6.87 25.38 -1.11
C GLU A 276 -7.82 25.98 -0.08
N LYS A 277 -7.66 25.63 1.21
CA LYS A 277 -8.50 26.14 2.30
C LYS A 277 -8.49 27.67 2.40
N LEU A 278 -7.32 28.27 2.26
CA LEU A 278 -7.15 29.72 2.33
C LEU A 278 -7.91 30.45 1.21
N HIS A 279 -8.02 29.81 0.05
CA HIS A 279 -8.66 30.41 -1.12
C HIS A 279 -10.20 30.30 -1.08
N GLU A 280 -10.74 29.15 -0.66
CA GLU A 280 -12.19 28.93 -0.55
C GLU A 280 -12.84 29.81 0.54
N GLU A 281 -12.18 29.96 1.70
CA GLU A 281 -12.67 30.84 2.78
C GLU A 281 -12.70 32.30 2.34
N HIS A 282 -11.70 32.75 1.59
CA HIS A 282 -11.65 34.12 1.05
C HIS A 282 -12.77 34.38 0.04
N LEU A 283 -12.98 33.46 -0.90
CA LEU A 283 -14.04 33.56 -1.92
C LEU A 283 -15.45 33.48 -1.33
N PHE A 284 -15.66 32.66 -0.29
CA PHE A 284 -16.94 32.60 0.41
C PHE A 284 -17.22 33.89 1.16
N LEU A 285 -16.24 34.43 1.88
CA LEU A 285 -16.39 35.70 2.60
C LEU A 285 -16.61 36.90 1.67
N GLU A 286 -16.01 36.91 0.48
CA GLU A 286 -16.29 37.93 -0.54
C GLU A 286 -17.72 37.83 -1.08
N LYS A 287 -18.23 36.62 -1.35
CA LYS A 287 -19.61 36.39 -1.82
C LYS A 287 -20.69 36.66 -0.76
N VAL A 288 -20.37 36.51 0.52
CA VAL A 288 -21.31 36.83 1.62
C VAL A 288 -21.34 38.33 1.94
N ARG A 289 -20.30 39.08 1.53
CA ARG A 289 -20.22 40.54 1.68
C ARG A 289 -20.79 41.34 0.50
N SER A 290 -21.07 40.69 -0.62
CA SER A 290 -21.72 41.25 -1.82
C SER A 290 -23.22 41.01 -1.82
#